data_AF-A0A645E6K5-F1
#
_entry.id   AF-A0A645E6K5-F1
#
_cell.length_a   1.000
_cell.length_b   1.000
_cell.length_c   1.000
_cell.angle_alpha   90.00
_cell.angle_beta   90.00
_cell.angle_gamma   90.00
#
_symmetry.space_group_name_H-M   'P 1'
#
loop_
_entity.id
_entity.type
_entity.pdbx_description
1 polymer ?
#
loop_
_entity_poly.entity_id
_entity_poly.type
_entity_poly.pdbx_seq_one_letter_code
_entity_poly.pdbx_strand_id
1 'polypeptide(L)' 'MSIIDNFGGGPVGIETLAYFIGEELGTIEDVYEPYLLQKGFILRTPRGRVATDKAYAHLKRRRGKSKKIEQVGIDLKD' A
#
# COMPACT_ATOMS: atom_id res chain seq x y z
N MET A 1 -7.96 -6.06 0.58
CA MET A 1 -7.54 -5.01 -0.38
C MET A 1 -6.08 -5.21 -0.67
N SER A 2 -5.70 -5.38 -1.94
CA SER A 2 -4.36 -5.83 -2.35
C SER A 2 -3.20 -5.02 -1.77
N ILE A 3 -3.38 -3.70 -1.61
CA ILE A 3 -2.40 -2.80 -0.96
C ILE A 3 -2.07 -3.26 0.48
N ILE A 4 -3.09 -3.66 1.27
CA ILE A 4 -2.91 -4.13 2.64
C ILE A 4 -2.37 -5.56 2.65
N ASP A 5 -3.01 -6.45 1.89
CA ASP A 5 -2.81 -7.89 2.00
C ASP A 5 -1.47 -8.34 1.41
N ASN A 6 -1.01 -7.69 0.34
CA ASN A 6 0.17 -8.11 -0.41
C ASN A 6 1.36 -7.15 -0.26
N PHE A 7 1.10 -5.87 0.07
CA PHE A 7 2.13 -4.84 0.16
C PHE A 7 2.25 -4.21 1.56
N GLY A 8 1.60 -4.80 2.57
CA GLY A 8 1.70 -4.35 3.95
C GLY A 8 1.18 -2.92 4.19
N GLY A 9 0.35 -2.40 3.29
CA GLY A 9 -0.18 -1.04 3.32
C GLY A 9 0.42 -0.09 2.28
N GLY A 10 1.42 -0.54 1.50
CA GLY A 10 2.09 0.28 0.48
C GLY A 10 3.31 1.06 1.01
N PRO A 11 3.89 1.98 0.22
CA PRO A 11 3.41 2.45 -1.08
C PRO A 11 3.60 1.43 -2.20
N VAL A 12 2.64 1.38 -3.14
CA VAL A 12 2.70 0.49 -4.32
C VAL A 12 2.30 1.23 -5.60
N GLY A 13 3.05 0.99 -6.68
CA GLY A 13 2.77 1.55 -8.00
C GLY A 13 1.48 1.00 -8.58
N ILE A 14 0.82 1.77 -9.45
CA ILE A 14 -0.47 1.35 -10.01
C ILE A 14 -0.34 0.25 -11.05
N GLU A 15 0.73 0.25 -11.85
CA GLU A 15 1.03 -0.86 -12.77
C GLU A 15 1.24 -2.16 -12.00
N THR A 16 1.93 -2.11 -10.85
CA THR A 16 2.09 -3.27 -9.95
C THR A 16 0.75 -3.72 -9.39
N LEU A 17 -0.14 -2.79 -9.02
CA LEU A 17 -1.49 -3.13 -8.57
C LEU A 17 -2.29 -3.80 -9.68
N ALA A 18 -2.30 -3.23 -10.89
CA ALA A 18 -2.96 -3.77 -12.08
C ALA A 18 -2.52 -5.20 -12.37
N TYR A 19 -1.21 -5.43 -12.43
CA TYR A 19 -0.65 -6.76 -12.61
C TYR A 19 -1.11 -7.73 -11.51
N PHE A 20 -1.06 -7.31 -10.25
CA PHE A 20 -1.38 -8.21 -9.12
C PHE A 20 -2.88 -8.56 -9.05
N ILE A 21 -3.77 -7.64 -9.42
CA ILE A 21 -5.22 -7.90 -9.40
C ILE A 21 -5.75 -8.46 -10.73
N GLY A 22 -4.91 -8.50 -11.78
CA GLY A 22 -5.31 -9.00 -13.10
C GLY A 22 -6.26 -8.07 -13.85
N GLU A 23 -6.22 -6.77 -13.56
CA GLU A 23 -7.07 -5.74 -14.19
C GLU A 23 -6.25 -4.86 -15.12
N GLU A 24 -6.93 -4.24 -16.08
CA GLU A 24 -6.34 -3.19 -16.90
C GLU A 24 -6.04 -1.94 -16.05
N LEU A 25 -4.92 -1.26 -16.36
CA LEU A 25 -4.52 -0.02 -15.69
C LEU A 25 -5.65 1.04 -15.73
N GLY A 26 -6.25 1.26 -16.90
CA GLY A 26 -7.33 2.25 -17.08
C GLY A 26 -8.54 1.97 -16.19
N THR A 27 -8.93 0.70 -16.02
CA THR A 27 -10.02 0.33 -15.11
C THR A 27 -9.71 0.75 -13.67
N ILE A 28 -8.47 0.59 -13.22
CA ILE A 28 -8.07 1.06 -11.88
C ILE A 28 -8.15 2.57 -11.78
N GLU A 29 -7.64 3.30 -12.76
CA GLU A 29 -7.57 4.77 -12.74
C GLU A 29 -8.94 5.43 -12.86
N ASP A 30 -9.82 4.88 -13.69
CA ASP A 30 -11.10 5.51 -14.04
C ASP A 30 -12.26 5.04 -13.16
N VAL A 31 -12.19 3.82 -12.61
CA VAL A 31 -13.30 3.22 -11.86
C VAL A 31 -12.96 3.07 -10.38
N TYR A 32 -11.88 2.36 -10.06
CA TYR A 32 -11.61 1.96 -8.68
C TYR A 32 -10.98 3.09 -7.85
N GLU A 33 -9.95 3.74 -8.38
CA GLU A 33 -9.18 4.75 -7.65
C GLU A 33 -10.02 5.98 -7.24
N PRO A 34 -10.89 6.55 -8.10
CA PRO A 34 -11.70 7.70 -7.73
C PRO A 34 -12.59 7.42 -6.51
N TYR A 35 -13.22 6.23 -6.47
CA TYR A 35 -14.04 5.82 -5.34
C TYR A 35 -13.21 5.64 -4.06
N LEU A 36 -12.08 4.94 -4.14
CA LEU A 36 -11.24 4.65 -2.98
C LEU A 36 -10.61 5.92 -2.39
N LEU A 37 -10.22 6.87 -3.24
CA LEU A 37 -9.74 8.19 -2.83
C LEU A 37 -10.87 9.01 -2.19
N GLN A 38 -12.04 9.09 -2.83
CA GLN A 38 -13.18 9.84 -2.32
C GLN A 38 -13.65 9.32 -0.95
N LYS A 39 -13.64 8.01 -0.75
CA LYS A 39 -13.97 7.40 0.55
C LYS A 39 -12.84 7.50 1.56
N GLY A 40 -11.65 7.95 1.19
CA GLY A 40 -10.48 8.07 2.05
C GLY A 40 -9.89 6.73 2.47
N PHE A 41 -10.03 5.70 1.64
CA PHE A 41 -9.44 4.37 1.89
C PHE A 41 -7.99 4.27 1.43
N ILE A 42 -7.60 5.05 0.43
CA ILE A 42 -6.22 5.13 -0.05
C ILE A 42 -5.78 6.59 -0.16
N LEU A 43 -4.46 6.78 -0.20
CA LEU A 43 -3.83 8.05 -0.55
C LEU A 43 -2.86 7.85 -1.71
N ARG A 44 -2.79 8.83 -2.61
CA ARG A 44 -1.71 8.95 -3.59
C ARG A 44 -0.50 9.61 -2.93
N THR A 45 0.68 9.07 -3.19
CA THR A 45 1.97 9.66 -2.85
C THR A 45 2.88 9.61 -4.08
N PRO A 46 3.98 10.38 -4.14
CA PRO A 46 4.94 10.28 -5.24
C PRO A 46 5.53 8.87 -5.42
N ARG A 47 5.52 8.04 -4.37
CA ARG A 47 6.04 6.66 -4.38
C ARG A 47 4.97 5.60 -4.68
N GLY A 48 3.71 6.00 -4.87
CA GLY A 48 2.58 5.09 -5.10
C GLY A 48 1.43 5.25 -4.12
N ARG A 49 0.53 4.26 -4.10
CA ARG A 49 -0.71 4.26 -3.31
C ARG A 49 -0.49 3.61 -1.95
N VAL A 50 -1.03 4.22 -0.91
CA VAL A 50 -0.93 3.76 0.49
C VAL A 50 -2.33 3.56 1.06
N ALA A 51 -2.54 2.48 1.80
CA ALA A 51 -3.78 2.24 2.52
C ALA A 51 -3.86 3.11 3.78
N THR A 52 -5.01 3.76 4.01
CA THR A 52 -5.23 4.56 5.22
C THR A 52 -5.67 3.69 6.39
N ASP A 53 -5.59 4.22 7.61
CA ASP A 53 -6.13 3.53 8.80
C ASP A 53 -7.63 3.25 8.67
N LYS A 54 -8.36 4.10 7.93
CA LYS A 54 -9.77 3.88 7.61
C LYS A 54 -9.97 2.60 6.78
N ALA A 55 -9.10 2.30 5.82
CA ALA A 55 -9.18 1.05 5.06
C ALA A 55 -8.88 -0.17 5.92
N TYR A 56 -7.88 -0.09 6.82
CA TYR A 56 -7.59 -1.16 7.77
C TYR A 56 -8.80 -1.43 8.68
N ALA A 57 -9.40 -0.39 9.24
CA ALA A 57 -10.59 -0.51 10.08
C ALA A 57 -11.78 -1.09 9.31
N HIS A 58 -12.04 -0.60 8.10
CA HIS A 58 -13.16 -1.07 7.27
C HIS A 58 -13.04 -2.57 6.93
N LEU A 59 -11.83 -3.04 6.66
CA LEU A 59 -11.56 -4.44 6.32
C LEU A 59 -11.25 -5.31 7.54
N LYS A 60 -11.38 -4.76 8.76
CA LYS A 60 -11.06 -5.43 10.03
C LYS A 60 -9.66 -6.04 10.05
N ARG A 61 -8.68 -5.35 9.44
CA ARG A 61 -7.27 -5.76 9.40
C ARG A 61 -6.44 -4.96 10.40
N ARG A 62 -5.42 -5.59 10.98
CA ARG A 62 -4.44 -4.90 11.83
C ARG A 62 -3.32 -4.36 10.96
N ARG A 63 -2.84 -3.16 11.27
CA ARG A 63 -1.61 -2.63 10.69
C ARG A 63 -0.44 -3.41 11.28
N GLY A 64 0.36 -4.06 10.45
CA GLY A 64 1.61 -4.67 10.91
C GLY A 64 2.53 -3.58 11.46
N LYS A 65 3.26 -3.84 12.56
CA LYS A 65 4.30 -2.91 12.99
C LYS A 65 5.30 -2.79 11.85
N SER A 66 5.54 -1.55 11.36
CA SER A 66 6.63 -1.29 10.41
C SER A 66 7.89 -1.88 11.02
N LYS A 67 8.53 -2.84 10.34
CA LYS A 67 9.87 -3.29 10.74
C LYS A 67 10.75 -2.05 10.68
N LYS A 68 11.16 -1.53 11.84
CA LYS A 68 12.37 -0.69 11.89
C LYS A 68 13.44 -1.56 11.24
N ILE A 69 14.05 -1.07 10.17
CA ILE A 69 15.31 -1.63 9.70
C ILE A 69 16.25 -1.46 10.89
N GLU A 70 16.51 -2.54 11.62
CA GLU A 70 17.57 -2.56 12.62
C GLU A 70 18.85 -2.32 11.83
N GLN A 71 19.41 -1.13 12.01
CA GLN A 71 20.71 -0.77 11.51
C GLN A 71 21.68 -1.76 12.14
N VAL A 72 22.09 -2.77 11.36
CA VAL A 72 23.15 -3.70 11.74
C VAL A 72 24.39 -2.82 11.93
N GLY A 73 24.68 -2.49 13.18
CA GLY A 73 25.97 -1.97 13.58
C GLY A 73 26.99 -3.04 13.21
N ILE A 74 27.69 -2.83 12.10
CA ILE A 74 28.91 -3.57 11.84
C ILE A 74 29.91 -3.00 12.84
N ASP A 75 30.04 -3.69 13.98
CA ASP A 75 31.19 -3.55 14.86
C ASP A 75 32.42 -3.92 14.02
N LEU A 76 33.06 -2.91 13.42
CA LEU A 76 34.47 -2.98 13.08
C LEU A 76 35.21 -2.94 14.40
N LYS A 77 35.46 -4.12 14.98
CA LYS A 77 36.50 -4.28 15.98
C LYS A 77 37.83 -4.40 15.24
N ASP A 78 38.77 -3.58 15.67
CA ASP A 78 40.16 -3.50 15.21
C ASP A 78 40.87 -4.86 15.13
#